data_AF-A0A6L7LRZ2-F1
#
_entry.id   AF-A0A6L7LRZ2-F1
#
_cell.length_a   1.000
_cell.length_b   1.000
_cell.length_c   1.000
_cell.angle_alpha   90.00
_cell.angle_beta   90.00
_cell.angle_gamma   90.00
#
_symmetry.space_group_name_H-M   'P 1'
#
loop_
_entity.id
_entity.type
_entity.pdbx_description
1 polymer ?
#
loop_
_entity_poly.entity_id
_entity_poly.type
_entity_poly.pdbx_seq_one_letter_code
_entity_poly.pdbx_strand_id
1 'polypeptide(L)'
;MQEGSAEPKAVRKQRAVKATDSEWDIVRARAKAARMSASGYVVRRALAPERASGPSLETVVARLDRIETAVLTLAEVERMRLAERGEDGGWTAALQRVELRLRTERTVSGEAEGSRWA
;
A
#
# COMPACT_ATOMS: atom_id res chain seq x y z
N MET A 1 -53.38 21.73 -30.50
CA MET A 1 -52.21 22.42 -29.94
C MET A 1 -51.21 21.34 -29.54
N GLN A 2 -50.08 21.21 -30.24
CA GLN A 2 -49.00 20.29 -29.85
C GLN A 2 -48.00 21.10 -29.04
N GLU A 3 -47.91 20.82 -27.75
CA GLU A 3 -46.85 21.34 -26.89
C GLU A 3 -45.55 20.59 -27.20
N GLY A 4 -44.64 21.26 -27.91
CA GLY A 4 -43.28 20.79 -28.07
C GLY A 4 -42.54 20.91 -26.74
N SER A 5 -42.49 19.82 -25.98
CA SER A 5 -41.64 19.70 -24.79
C SER A 5 -40.17 19.74 -25.24
N ALA A 6 -39.56 20.92 -25.19
CA ALA A 6 -38.14 21.09 -25.43
C ALA A 6 -37.38 20.65 -24.18
N GLU A 7 -36.76 19.47 -24.22
CA GLU A 7 -35.80 19.04 -23.20
C GLU A 7 -34.69 20.10 -23.03
N PRO A 8 -34.24 20.37 -21.78
CA PRO A 8 -33.19 21.34 -21.56
C PRO A 8 -31.88 20.87 -22.22
N LYS A 9 -31.42 21.64 -23.20
CA LYS A 9 -30.18 21.37 -23.94
C LYS A 9 -28.98 21.45 -23.00
N ALA A 10 -28.36 20.31 -22.69
CA ALA A 10 -27.22 20.25 -21.80
C ALA A 10 -26.05 21.12 -22.31
N VAL A 11 -25.65 22.12 -21.52
CA VAL A 11 -24.52 23.01 -21.86
C VAL A 11 -23.21 22.31 -21.51
N ARG A 12 -22.48 21.85 -22.53
CA ARG A 12 -21.17 21.21 -22.37
C ARG A 12 -20.08 22.27 -22.18
N LYS A 13 -19.54 22.40 -20.98
CA LYS A 13 -18.35 23.22 -20.70
C LYS A 13 -17.09 22.39 -20.92
N GLN A 14 -16.18 22.89 -21.75
CA GLN A 14 -14.87 22.26 -21.96
C GLN A 14 -13.80 23.01 -21.17
N ARG A 15 -12.84 22.28 -20.60
CA ARG A 15 -11.66 22.82 -19.93
C ARG A 15 -10.44 22.07 -20.41
N ALA A 16 -9.40 22.80 -20.82
CA ALA A 16 -8.11 22.22 -21.14
C ALA A 16 -7.35 21.92 -19.84
N VAL A 17 -6.68 20.77 -19.80
CA VAL A 17 -5.83 20.33 -18.68
C VAL A 17 -4.44 20.08 -19.22
N LYS A 18 -3.43 20.72 -18.64
CA LYS A 18 -2.02 20.44 -18.93
C LYS A 18 -1.58 19.30 -18.00
N ALA A 19 -0.96 18.28 -18.57
CA ALA A 19 -0.34 17.16 -17.88
C ALA A 19 0.79 16.62 -18.77
N THR A 20 1.76 15.94 -18.18
CA THR A 20 2.84 15.27 -18.91
C THR A 20 2.32 14.04 -19.64
N ASP A 21 3.11 13.52 -20.58
CA ASP A 21 2.73 12.30 -21.32
C ASP A 21 2.57 11.09 -20.39
N SER A 22 3.42 10.97 -19.36
CA SER A 22 3.34 9.89 -18.37
C SER A 22 2.10 10.01 -17.48
N GLU A 23 1.69 11.23 -17.13
CA GLU A 23 0.42 11.46 -16.42
C GLU A 23 -0.78 11.07 -17.28
N TRP A 24 -0.76 11.41 -18.58
CA TRP A 24 -1.79 11.00 -19.52
C TRP A 24 -1.84 9.49 -19.77
N ASP A 25 -0.70 8.81 -19.72
CA ASP A 25 -0.65 7.35 -19.82
C ASP A 25 -1.35 6.69 -18.63
N ILE A 26 -1.10 7.18 -17.40
CA ILE A 26 -1.77 6.69 -16.19
C ILE A 26 -3.28 6.91 -16.29
N VAL A 27 -3.71 8.10 -16.74
CA VAL A 27 -5.14 8.43 -16.91
C VAL A 27 -5.77 7.50 -17.93
N ARG A 28 -5.14 7.26 -19.09
CA ARG A 28 -5.65 6.37 -20.14
C ARG A 28 -5.75 4.92 -19.67
N ALA A 29 -4.72 4.42 -18.99
CA ALA A 29 -4.71 3.07 -18.44
C ALA A 29 -5.85 2.86 -17.44
N ARG A 30 -6.04 3.81 -16.51
CA ARG A 30 -7.11 3.73 -15.50
C ARG A 30 -8.50 3.91 -16.11
N ALA A 31 -8.66 4.80 -17.08
CA ALA A 31 -9.92 4.96 -17.81
C ALA A 31 -10.30 3.67 -18.54
N LYS A 32 -9.33 3.00 -19.18
CA LYS A 32 -9.53 1.70 -19.83
C LYS A 32 -9.95 0.61 -18.83
N ALA A 33 -9.27 0.52 -17.68
CA ALA A 33 -9.64 -0.42 -16.62
C ALA A 33 -11.06 -0.18 -16.09
N ALA A 34 -11.49 1.08 -16.00
CA ALA A 34 -12.83 1.47 -15.59
C ALA A 34 -13.88 1.38 -16.73
N ARG A 35 -13.49 0.99 -17.95
CA ARG A 35 -14.34 0.98 -19.16
C ARG A 35 -15.00 2.35 -19.44
N MET A 36 -14.25 3.43 -19.22
CA MET A 36 -14.70 4.81 -19.42
C MET A 36 -13.83 5.54 -20.45
N SER A 37 -14.35 6.61 -21.04
CA SER A 37 -13.52 7.56 -21.78
C SER A 37 -12.57 8.29 -20.83
N ALA A 38 -11.40 8.72 -21.32
CA ALA A 38 -10.44 9.47 -20.50
C ALA A 38 -11.07 10.75 -19.91
N SER A 39 -11.89 11.45 -20.69
CA SER A 39 -12.61 12.66 -20.24
C SER A 39 -13.63 12.33 -19.14
N GLY A 40 -14.41 11.24 -19.32
CA GLY A 40 -15.38 10.80 -18.32
C GLY A 40 -14.70 10.34 -17.02
N TYR A 41 -13.55 9.67 -17.15
CA TYR A 41 -12.75 9.24 -16.01
C TYR A 41 -12.22 10.44 -15.20
N VAL A 42 -11.64 11.44 -15.88
CA VAL A 42 -11.14 12.67 -15.23
C VAL A 42 -12.26 13.44 -14.54
N VAL A 43 -13.40 13.63 -15.23
CA VAL A 43 -14.57 14.33 -14.64
C VAL A 43 -15.10 13.58 -13.42
N ARG A 44 -15.25 12.26 -13.51
CA ARG A 44 -15.70 11.44 -12.38
C ARG A 44 -14.75 11.55 -11.18
N ARG A 45 -13.44 11.50 -11.41
CA ARG A 45 -12.42 11.64 -10.35
C ARG A 45 -12.35 13.05 -9.76
N ALA A 46 -12.63 14.08 -10.56
CA ALA A 46 -12.68 15.46 -10.08
C ALA A 46 -13.95 15.76 -9.25
N LEU A 47 -15.09 15.19 -9.64
CA LEU A 47 -16.38 15.37 -8.96
C LEU A 47 -16.55 14.45 -7.75
N ALA A 48 -15.94 13.27 -7.80
CA ALA A 48 -15.91 12.30 -6.71
C ALA A 48 -14.45 11.82 -6.54
N PRO A 49 -13.60 12.61 -5.88
CA PRO A 49 -12.27 12.16 -5.53
C PRO A 49 -12.44 10.91 -4.66
N GLU A 50 -12.14 9.72 -5.20
CA GLU A 50 -12.10 8.54 -4.34
C GLU A 50 -11.07 8.86 -3.27
N ARG A 51 -11.47 8.85 -2.00
CA ARG A 51 -10.54 8.51 -0.94
C ARG A 51 -9.85 7.25 -1.43
N ALA A 52 -8.54 7.29 -1.59
CA ALA A 52 -7.79 6.13 -1.99
C ALA A 52 -8.10 5.03 -0.97
N SER A 53 -9.02 4.13 -1.30
CA SER A 53 -9.23 2.94 -0.52
C SER A 53 -8.04 2.08 -0.88
N GLY A 54 -6.96 2.27 -0.12
CA GLY A 54 -5.91 1.28 -0.05
C GLY A 54 -6.50 -0.07 0.38
N PRO A 55 -5.71 -1.15 0.34
CA PRO A 55 -6.10 -2.38 1.01
C PRO A 55 -6.59 -2.05 2.43
N SER A 56 -7.68 -2.68 2.87
CA SER A 56 -8.15 -2.51 4.24
C SER A 56 -7.02 -2.83 5.22
N LEU A 57 -7.05 -2.24 6.41
CA LEU A 57 -6.07 -2.56 7.45
C LEU A 57 -6.01 -4.08 7.68
N GLU A 58 -7.17 -4.75 7.69
CA GLU A 58 -7.27 -6.22 7.77
C GLU A 58 -6.51 -6.92 6.63
N THR A 59 -6.60 -6.42 5.39
CA THR A 59 -5.88 -6.98 4.24
C THR A 59 -4.38 -6.81 4.38
N VAL A 60 -3.93 -5.66 4.92
CA VAL A 60 -2.51 -5.40 5.16
C VAL A 60 -1.99 -6.30 6.27
N VAL A 61 -2.71 -6.41 7.39
CA VAL A 61 -2.36 -7.30 8.52
C VAL A 61 -2.28 -8.75 8.05
N ALA A 62 -3.31 -9.27 7.39
CA ALA A 62 -3.30 -10.64 6.87
C ALA A 62 -2.20 -10.90 5.82
N ARG A 63 -1.71 -9.86 5.14
CA ARG A 63 -0.55 -9.99 4.25
C ARG A 63 0.75 -10.04 5.05
N LEU A 64 0.89 -9.20 6.07
CA LEU A 64 2.06 -9.20 6.96
C LEU A 64 2.18 -10.53 7.71
N ASP A 65 1.08 -11.07 8.25
CA ASP A 65 1.07 -12.37 8.94
C ASP A 65 1.56 -13.51 8.03
N ARG A 66 1.12 -13.50 6.76
CA ARG A 66 1.58 -14.48 5.76
C ARG A 66 3.05 -14.34 5.43
N ILE A 67 3.56 -13.11 5.33
CA ILE A 67 4.98 -12.85 5.10
C ILE A 67 5.80 -13.32 6.30
N GLU A 68 5.37 -12.98 7.52
CA GLU A 68 6.02 -13.39 8.76
C GLU A 68 6.11 -14.92 8.84
N THR A 69 4.99 -15.62 8.62
CA THR A 69 4.94 -17.08 8.60
C THR A 69 5.91 -17.67 7.57
N ALA A 70 5.95 -17.12 6.34
CA ALA A 70 6.84 -17.60 5.28
C ALA A 70 8.32 -17.37 5.63
N VAL A 71 8.66 -16.20 6.19
CA VAL A 71 10.02 -15.88 6.62
C VAL A 71 10.47 -16.83 7.73
N LEU A 72 9.63 -17.07 8.75
CA LEU A 72 9.94 -17.99 9.84
C LEU A 72 10.12 -19.43 9.32
N THR A 73 9.29 -19.86 8.37
CA THR A 73 9.43 -21.19 7.77
C THR A 73 10.75 -21.33 7.00
N LEU A 74 11.10 -20.34 6.17
CA LEU A 74 12.35 -20.34 5.42
C LEU A 74 13.57 -20.28 6.33
N ALA A 75 13.48 -19.50 7.41
CA ALA A 75 14.52 -19.40 8.43
C ALA A 75 14.79 -20.77 9.09
N GLU A 76 13.74 -21.51 9.44
CA GLU A 76 13.89 -22.83 10.05
C GLU A 76 14.49 -23.85 9.05
N VAL A 77 14.06 -23.83 7.80
CA VAL A 77 14.64 -24.68 6.75
C VAL A 77 16.13 -24.39 6.56
N GLU A 78 16.52 -23.11 6.53
CA GLU A 78 17.94 -22.77 6.37
C GLU A 78 18.76 -23.11 7.61
N ARG A 79 18.20 -22.94 8.80
CA ARG A 79 18.82 -23.40 10.04
C ARG A 79 19.09 -24.91 10.01
N MET A 80 18.11 -25.71 9.59
CA MET A 80 18.28 -27.16 9.46
C MET A 80 19.40 -27.51 8.46
N ARG A 81 19.43 -26.84 7.30
CA ARG A 81 20.49 -27.04 6.30
C ARG A 81 21.88 -26.66 6.80
N LEU A 82 21.99 -25.58 7.57
CA LEU A 82 23.25 -25.16 8.19
C LEU A 82 23.69 -26.17 9.25
N ALA A 83 22.77 -26.69 10.06
CA ALA A 83 23.06 -27.72 11.05
C ALA A 83 23.56 -29.02 10.40
N GLU A 84 22.95 -29.45 9.29
CA GLU A 84 23.42 -30.61 8.50
C GLU A 84 24.85 -30.44 7.98
N ARG A 85 25.25 -29.19 7.66
CA ARG A 85 26.61 -28.85 7.22
C ARG A 85 27.60 -28.58 8.37
N GLY A 86 27.14 -28.55 9.62
CA GLY A 86 27.94 -28.15 10.78
C GLY A 86 28.31 -26.65 10.80
N GLU A 87 27.51 -25.81 10.13
CA GLU A 87 27.73 -24.36 9.95
C GLU A 87 26.75 -23.50 10.78
N ASP A 88 26.07 -24.09 11.76
CA ASP A 88 25.04 -23.45 12.59
C ASP A 88 25.58 -22.40 13.58
N GLY A 89 26.89 -22.35 13.80
CA GLY A 89 27.54 -21.35 14.65
C GLY A 89 27.28 -19.91 14.18
N GLY A 90 27.28 -19.68 12.86
CA GLY A 90 26.99 -18.35 12.28
C GLY A 90 25.53 -17.91 12.48
N TRP A 91 24.60 -18.86 12.43
CA TRP A 91 23.17 -18.66 12.68
C TRP A 91 22.91 -18.27 14.14
N THR A 92 23.52 -19.00 15.08
CA THR A 92 23.38 -18.75 16.52
C THR A 92 23.91 -17.36 16.90
N ALA A 93 25.06 -16.96 16.35
CA ALA A 93 25.61 -15.62 16.57
C ALA A 93 24.73 -14.52 15.96
N ALA A 94 24.08 -14.77 14.82
CA ALA A 94 23.15 -13.83 14.22
C ALA A 94 21.88 -13.64 15.06
N LEU A 95 21.30 -14.72 15.59
CA LEU A 95 20.15 -14.68 16.50
C LEU A 95 20.46 -13.86 17.75
N GLN A 96 21.62 -14.08 18.38
CA GLN A 96 22.02 -13.31 19.56
C GLN A 96 22.15 -11.81 19.27
N ARG A 97 22.64 -11.42 18.09
CA ARG A 97 22.69 -9.99 17.69
C ARG A 97 21.31 -9.38 17.52
N VAL A 98 20.38 -10.11 16.91
CA VAL A 98 18.98 -9.66 16.75
C VAL A 98 18.30 -9.55 18.10
N GLU A 99 18.45 -10.54 18.98
CA GLU A 99 17.85 -10.52 20.31
C GLU A 99 18.39 -9.38 21.17
N LEU A 100 19.70 -9.14 21.14
CA LEU A 100 20.33 -7.99 21.81
C LEU A 100 19.78 -6.66 21.28
N ARG A 101 19.60 -6.54 19.96
CA ARG A 101 19.03 -5.36 19.34
C ARG A 101 17.58 -5.11 19.76
N LEU A 102 16.75 -6.14 19.78
CA LEU A 102 15.36 -6.03 20.22
C LEU A 102 15.27 -5.63 21.70
N ARG A 103 16.14 -6.15 22.58
CA ARG A 103 16.18 -5.77 23.99
C ARG A 103 16.62 -4.31 24.19
N THR A 104 17.59 -3.84 23.40
CA THR A 104 18.08 -2.45 23.47
C THR A 104 17.07 -1.45 22.89
N GLU A 105 16.39 -1.79 21.79
CA GLU A 105 15.33 -0.93 21.24
C GLU A 105 14.10 -0.86 22.17
N ARG A 106 13.76 -1.95 22.86
CA ARG A 106 12.66 -1.99 23.83
C ARG A 106 12.95 -1.18 25.09
N THR A 107 14.20 -1.17 25.57
CA THR A 107 14.62 -0.37 26.73
C THR A 107 14.65 1.13 26.40
N VAL A 108 15.13 1.51 25.21
CA VAL A 108 15.08 2.91 24.75
C VAL A 108 13.63 3.41 24.55
N SER A 109 12.71 2.55 24.10
CA SER A 109 11.29 2.93 23.99
C SER A 109 10.59 3.04 25.36
N GLY A 110 11.01 2.26 26.36
CA GLY A 110 10.45 2.28 27.71
C GLY A 110 10.92 3.46 28.57
N GLU A 111 12.15 3.95 28.37
CA GLU A 111 12.64 5.17 29.04
C GLU A 111 11.98 6.44 28.50
N ALA A 112 11.59 6.48 27.23
CA ALA A 112 10.91 7.62 26.63
C ALA A 112 9.48 7.85 27.17
N GLU A 113 8.83 6.83 27.73
CA GLU A 113 7.50 6.93 28.34
C GLU A 113 7.56 7.34 29.83
N GLY A 114 8.65 7.01 30.54
CA GLY A 114 8.83 7.32 31.95
C GLY A 114 9.22 8.78 32.27
N SER A 115 9.82 9.51 31.33
CA SER A 115 10.29 10.89 31.54
C SER A 115 9.29 11.98 31.15
N ARG A 116 8.04 11.66 30.79
CA ARG A 116 7.03 12.67 30.44
C ARG A 116 6.23 13.19 31.65
N TRP A 117 6.45 12.64 32.85
CA TRP A 117 5.72 13.03 34.07
C TRP A 117 6.59 13.04 35.34
N ALA A 118 7.79 13.63 35.27
CA ALA A 118 8.59 13.96 36.44
C ALA A 118 8.88 15.46 36.47
#